data_AF-A0A7V3GTP5-F1
#
_entry.id   AF-A0A7V3GTP5-F1
#
_cell.length_a   1.000
_cell.length_b   1.000
_cell.length_c   1.000
_cell.angle_alpha   90.00
_cell.angle_beta   90.00
_cell.angle_gamma   90.00
#
_symmetry.space_group_name_H-M   'P 1'
#
loop_
_entity.id
_entity.type
_entity.pdbx_description
1 polymer ?
#
loop_
_entity_poly.entity_id
_entity_poly.type
_entity_poly.pdbx_seq_one_letter_code
_entity_poly.pdbx_strand_id
1 'polypeptide(L)'
;MSSHPQHQHISDCQEVLSHLNDYIDGELSPELCAELEAHLAVCHNCRVVFDTLNKTLYLVHQLRENPPELPETVEYRLFAVMNLEQFVPRKRK
;
A
#
# COMPACT_ATOMS: atom_id res chain seq x y z
N MET A 1 -23.19 33.00 -6.96
CA MET A 1 -22.23 32.97 -8.08
C MET A 1 -20.86 33.23 -7.50
N SER A 2 -19.96 32.26 -7.67
CA SER A 2 -18.52 32.32 -7.43
C SER A 2 -18.09 32.47 -5.95
N SER A 3 -17.12 31.75 -5.39
CA SER A 3 -16.22 30.70 -5.85
C SER A 3 -15.42 30.28 -4.60
N HIS A 4 -15.01 29.02 -4.50
CA HIS A 4 -13.63 28.56 -4.28
C HIS A 4 -13.64 27.16 -3.63
N PRO A 5 -13.07 26.14 -4.28
CA PRO A 5 -12.77 24.87 -3.63
C PRO A 5 -11.77 25.14 -2.51
N GLN A 6 -11.92 24.46 -1.38
CA GLN A 6 -10.91 24.48 -0.33
C GLN A 6 -9.67 23.78 -0.88
N HIS A 7 -8.76 24.55 -1.47
CA HIS A 7 -7.46 24.07 -1.92
C HIS A 7 -6.64 23.72 -0.66
N GLN A 8 -6.56 22.44 -0.34
CA GLN A 8 -5.58 21.92 0.62
C GLN A 8 -4.23 21.95 -0.08
N HIS A 9 -3.31 22.76 0.41
CA HIS A 9 -1.98 22.91 -0.16
C HIS A 9 -1.01 21.99 0.59
N ILE A 10 -0.67 20.83 0.02
CA ILE A 10 0.19 19.83 0.65
C ILE A 10 1.62 20.36 0.72
N SER A 11 2.04 20.82 1.89
CA SER A 11 3.37 21.39 2.09
C SER A 11 4.20 20.69 3.16
N ASP A 12 3.53 20.00 4.11
CA ASP A 12 4.19 19.28 5.19
C ASP A 12 4.20 17.77 4.97
N CYS A 13 5.27 17.12 5.45
CA CYS A 13 5.45 15.67 5.31
C CYS A 13 4.27 14.87 5.90
N GLN A 14 3.65 15.37 6.96
CA GLN A 14 2.53 14.69 7.62
C GLN A 14 1.26 14.64 6.73
N GLU A 15 0.98 15.72 6.00
CA GLU A 15 -0.15 15.77 5.07
C GLU A 15 0.10 14.87 3.84
N VAL A 16 1.33 14.87 3.33
CA VAL A 16 1.74 13.92 2.27
C VAL A 16 1.46 12.49 2.70
N LEU A 17 1.92 12.12 3.91
CA LEU A 17 1.74 10.77 4.45
C LEU A 17 0.26 10.38 4.58
N SER A 18 -0.63 11.31 4.95
CA SER A 18 -2.07 11.02 5.02
C SER A 18 -2.71 10.78 3.65
N HIS A 19 -2.15 11.34 2.57
CA HIS A 19 -2.69 11.22 1.22
C HIS A 19 -2.05 10.11 0.38
N LEU A 20 -1.00 9.44 0.88
CA LEU A 20 -0.29 8.40 0.11
C LEU A 20 -1.18 7.22 -0.28
N ASN A 21 -2.09 6.79 0.60
CA ASN A 21 -2.99 5.67 0.30
C ASN A 21 -3.96 6.04 -0.83
N ASP A 22 -4.68 7.15 -0.69
CA ASP A 22 -5.61 7.66 -1.71
C ASP A 22 -4.92 7.90 -3.06
N TYR A 23 -3.67 8.37 -3.05
CA TYR A 23 -2.86 8.55 -4.26
C TYR A 23 -2.59 7.21 -4.96
N ILE A 24 -2.19 6.19 -4.19
CA ILE A 24 -1.88 4.86 -4.70
C ILE A 24 -3.14 4.17 -5.24
N ASP A 25 -4.27 4.32 -4.54
CA ASP A 25 -5.55 3.76 -4.93
C ASP A 25 -6.19 4.51 -6.12
N GLY A 26 -5.60 5.65 -6.52
CA GLY A 26 -6.08 6.47 -7.64
C GLY A 26 -7.33 7.28 -7.31
N GLU A 27 -7.61 7.49 -6.02
CA GLU A 27 -8.79 8.20 -5.51
C GLU A 27 -8.49 9.68 -5.18
N LEU A 28 -7.21 10.07 -5.17
CA LEU A 28 -6.77 11.44 -4.91
C LEU A 28 -7.09 12.37 -6.11
N SER A 29 -7.48 13.62 -5.84
CA SER A 29 -7.80 14.57 -6.90
C SER A 29 -6.56 14.95 -7.72
N PRO A 30 -6.70 15.28 -9.03
CA PRO A 30 -5.56 15.64 -9.88
C PRO A 30 -4.70 16.79 -9.34
N GLU A 31 -5.34 17.76 -8.68
CA GLU A 31 -4.66 18.91 -8.08
C GLU A 31 -3.76 18.46 -6.90
N LEU A 32 -4.30 17.64 -6.00
CA LEU A 32 -3.56 17.11 -4.86
C LEU A 32 -2.48 16.12 -5.29
N CYS A 33 -2.70 15.35 -6.36
CA CYS A 33 -1.66 14.52 -6.97
C CYS A 33 -0.46 15.35 -7.39
N ALA A 34 -0.67 16.49 -8.07
CA ALA A 34 0.42 17.35 -8.52
C ALA A 34 1.22 17.95 -7.35
N GLU A 35 0.55 18.35 -6.28
CA GLU A 35 1.21 18.88 -5.08
C GLU A 35 2.01 17.80 -4.34
N LEU A 36 1.44 16.61 -4.17
CA LEU A 36 2.09 15.46 -3.57
C LEU A 36 3.34 15.07 -4.37
N GLU A 37 3.24 15.00 -5.70
CA GLU A 37 4.37 14.72 -6.60
C GLU A 37 5.46 15.80 -6.50
N ALA A 38 5.08 17.07 -6.42
CA ALA A 38 6.02 18.17 -6.21
C ALA A 38 6.79 18.02 -4.88
N HIS A 39 6.11 17.61 -3.80
CA HIS A 39 6.77 17.34 -2.53
C HIS A 39 7.71 16.13 -2.60
N LEU A 40 7.27 15.01 -3.19
CA LEU A 40 8.09 13.81 -3.36
C LEU A 40 9.34 14.06 -4.21
N ALA A 41 9.30 15.04 -5.11
CA ALA A 41 10.46 15.43 -5.91
C ALA A 41 11.58 16.08 -5.10
N VAL A 42 11.26 16.77 -3.99
CA VAL A 42 12.22 17.57 -3.20
C VAL A 42 12.50 16.98 -1.82
N CYS A 43 11.60 16.16 -1.26
CA CYS A 43 11.73 15.58 0.07
C CYS A 43 12.21 14.13 0.02
N HIS A 44 13.48 13.89 0.36
CA HIS A 44 14.08 12.55 0.39
C HIS A 44 13.33 11.59 1.33
N ASN A 45 12.93 12.04 2.52
CA ASN A 45 12.28 11.19 3.51
C ASN A 45 10.93 10.66 3.02
N CYS A 46 10.07 11.55 2.49
CA CYS A 46 8.78 11.15 1.93
C CYS A 46 8.94 10.24 0.72
N ARG A 47 9.97 10.47 -0.11
CA ARG A 47 10.30 9.57 -1.22
C ARG A 47 10.64 8.15 -0.76
N VAL A 48 11.47 8.01 0.27
CA VAL A 48 11.80 6.70 0.86
C VAL A 48 10.55 5.98 1.37
N VAL A 49 9.63 6.70 2.02
CA VAL A 49 8.37 6.11 2.49
C VAL A 49 7.50 5.65 1.32
N PHE A 50 7.33 6.50 0.31
CA PHE A 50 6.57 6.18 -0.90
C PHE A 50 7.14 4.98 -1.65
N ASP A 51 8.46 4.94 -1.85
CA ASP A 51 9.14 3.82 -2.53
C ASP A 51 8.97 2.51 -1.75
N THR A 52 9.08 2.58 -0.42
CA THR A 52 8.88 1.41 0.46
C THR A 52 7.44 0.90 0.40
N LEU A 53 6.47 1.80 0.39
CA LEU A 53 5.05 1.46 0.28
C LEU A 53 4.75 0.80 -1.08
N ASN A 54 5.21 1.41 -2.18
CA ASN A 54 5.09 0.80 -3.52
C ASN A 54 5.75 -0.56 -3.61
N LYS A 55 6.93 -0.72 -3.00
CA LYS A 55 7.62 -2.02 -2.99
C LYS A 55 6.81 -3.07 -2.23
N THR A 56 6.19 -2.68 -1.12
CA THR A 56 5.31 -3.55 -0.34
C THR A 56 4.12 -4.01 -1.17
N LEU A 57 3.45 -3.09 -1.88
CA LEU A 57 2.34 -3.41 -2.78
C LEU A 57 2.77 -4.36 -3.88
N TYR A 58 3.90 -4.08 -4.54
CA TYR A 58 4.47 -4.96 -5.55
C TYR A 58 4.66 -6.39 -5.02
N LEU A 59 5.26 -6.54 -3.83
CA LEU A 59 5.49 -7.86 -3.24
C LEU A 59 4.18 -8.58 -2.90
N VAL A 60 3.19 -7.86 -2.35
CA VAL A 60 1.87 -8.42 -2.02
C VAL A 60 1.14 -8.88 -3.28
N HIS A 61 1.15 -8.08 -4.35
CA HIS A 61 0.60 -8.47 -5.64
C HIS A 61 1.29 -9.71 -6.20
N GLN A 62 2.62 -9.75 -6.16
CA GLN A 62 3.38 -10.90 -6.64
C GLN A 62 3.10 -12.18 -5.86
N LEU A 63 2.97 -12.09 -4.53
CA LEU A 63 2.60 -13.24 -3.69
C LEU A 63 1.17 -13.73 -3.98
N ARG A 64 0.26 -12.83 -4.36
CA ARG A 64 -1.12 -13.19 -4.72
C ARG A 64 -1.20 -13.87 -6.08
N GLU A 65 -0.49 -13.35 -7.08
CA GLU A 65 -0.51 -13.87 -8.46
C GLU A 65 0.32 -15.14 -8.62
N ASN A 66 1.48 -15.18 -7.96
CA ASN A 66 2.43 -16.29 -8.02
C ASN A 66 2.81 -16.73 -6.60
N PRO A 67 1.87 -17.37 -5.86
CA PRO A 67 2.16 -17.86 -4.53
C PRO A 67 3.27 -18.92 -4.60
N PRO A 68 4.28 -18.86 -3.71
CA PRO A 68 5.32 -19.89 -3.68
C PRO A 68 4.70 -21.24 -3.33
N GLU A 69 5.17 -22.31 -3.97
CA GLU A 69 4.77 -23.66 -3.61
C GLU A 69 5.29 -23.99 -2.21
N LEU A 70 4.36 -24.25 -1.29
CA LEU A 70 4.66 -24.66 0.08
C LEU A 70 4.31 -26.14 0.24
N PRO A 71 5.21 -26.99 0.74
CA PRO A 71 4.86 -28.39 1.04
C PRO A 71 3.73 -28.44 2.08
N GLU A 72 2.73 -29.30 1.87
CA GLU A 72 1.54 -29.40 2.75
C GLU A 72 1.91 -29.58 4.23
N THR A 73 2.98 -30.33 4.51
CA THR A 73 3.45 -30.57 5.88
C THR A 73 4.07 -29.33 6.53
N VAL A 74 4.67 -28.44 5.74
CA VAL A 74 5.21 -27.16 6.21
C VAL A 74 4.07 -26.19 6.46
N GLU A 75 3.10 -26.11 5.55
CA GLU A 75 1.91 -25.27 5.69
C GLU A 75 1.12 -25.62 6.96
N TYR A 76 0.79 -26.90 7.14
CA TYR A 76 0.04 -27.35 8.31
C TYR A 76 0.76 -27.03 9.62
N ARG A 77 2.07 -27.31 9.70
CA ARG A 77 2.88 -27.03 10.90
C ARG A 77 3.00 -25.54 11.18
N LEU A 78 3.14 -24.72 10.14
CA LEU A 78 3.19 -23.27 10.26
C LEU A 78 1.89 -22.72 10.87
N PHE A 79 0.75 -23.13 10.34
CA PHE A 79 -0.56 -22.70 10.82
C PHE A 79 -0.83 -23.20 12.25
N ALA A 80 -0.43 -24.42 12.59
CA ALA A 80 -0.56 -24.95 13.95
C ALA A 80 0.26 -24.14 14.97
N VAL A 81 1.52 -23.81 14.66
CA VAL A 81 2.37 -23.00 15.57
C VAL A 81 1.84 -21.58 15.74
N MET A 82 1.20 -21.01 14.72
CA MET A 82 0.58 -19.69 14.78
C MET A 82 -0.82 -19.70 15.41
N ASN A 83 -1.38 -20.86 15.80
CA ASN A 83 -2.76 -21.05 16.26
C ASN A 83 -3.81 -20.58 15.22
N LEU A 84 -3.57 -20.91 13.95
CA LEU A 84 -4.37 -20.51 12.81
C LEU A 84 -5.01 -21.70 12.09
N GLU A 85 -5.23 -22.85 12.76
CA GLU A 85 -5.66 -24.09 12.07
C GLU A 85 -6.99 -23.93 11.29
N GLN A 86 -7.84 -22.99 11.71
CA GLN A 86 -9.09 -22.64 11.03
C GLN A 86 -8.90 -22.09 9.61
N PHE A 87 -7.70 -21.60 9.28
CA PHE A 87 -7.36 -21.03 7.98
C PHE A 87 -6.60 -22.00 7.07
N VAL A 88 -6.29 -23.22 7.52
CA VAL A 88 -5.63 -24.23 6.67
C VAL A 88 -6.52 -24.53 5.46
N PRO A 89 -6.03 -24.34 4.23
CA PRO A 89 -6.85 -24.57 3.04
C PRO A 89 -7.31 -26.04 2.99
N ARG A 90 -8.63 -26.26 3.07
CA ARG A 90 -9.21 -27.59 2.89
C ARG A 90 -9.05 -27.98 1.43
N LYS A 91 -8.39 -29.12 1.16
CA LYS A 91 -8.20 -29.67 -0.20
C LYS A 91 -9.48 -29.51 -1.02
N ARG A 92 -9.45 -28.69 -2.07
CA ARG A 92 -10.47 -28.74 -3.12
C ARG A 92 -10.26 -30.08 -3.82
N LYS A 93 -11.28 -30.95 -3.78
CA LYS A 93 -11.30 -32.23 -4.51
C LYS A 93 -11.14 -32.00 -6.01
#